data_AF-A0A022LJ25-F1
#
_entry.id   AF-A0A022LJ25-F1
#
_cell.length_a   1.000
_cell.length_b   1.000
_cell.length_c   1.000
_cell.angle_alpha   90.00
_cell.angle_beta   90.00
_cell.angle_gamma   90.00
#
_symmetry.space_group_name_H-M   'P 1'
#
loop_
_entity.id
_entity.type
_entity.pdbx_description
1 polymer ?
#
loop_
_entity_poly.entity_id
_entity_poly.type
_entity_poly.pdbx_seq_one_letter_code
_entity_poly.pdbx_strand_id
1 'polypeptide(L)'
;MTALLATGGRVLTPSSRDATALAHEDGVILWAGADAPGPALFPGADRLDLEGDWVAPAFAECLSVGLDLESAADAGVVTAHVPASHPLEAVAGRVRAGERVVLDGHEDPARIADALTRVAGEVGGPTVARCTPLLIGMGARIDDETLTGLAAVGTVLLLRPLVDDLEGVDLVRIAGSGVALAASTRKDGSVRPWDTLRALTAVPGGRGLSPRAAFTAVTRGARRAAGARDGTAGTLTPGAAATYARWRTGELAVVAADDAVQRWSTDPRSGVPPMPDLSGPDPVLRALVVDGETTVPPR
;
A
#
# COMPACT_ATOMS: atom_id res chain seq x y z
N MET A 1 1.16 18.23 -21.53
CA MET A 1 1.68 17.27 -22.53
C MET A 1 0.51 16.54 -23.14
N THR A 2 0.69 15.77 -24.22
CA THR A 2 -0.39 14.92 -24.74
C THR A 2 -0.64 13.77 -23.77
N ALA A 3 -1.90 13.41 -23.50
CA ALA A 3 -2.23 12.22 -22.73
C ALA A 3 -1.58 10.95 -23.31
N LEU A 4 -1.21 10.00 -22.46
CA LEU A 4 -0.85 8.63 -22.81
C LEU A 4 -2.07 7.72 -22.61
N LEU A 5 -2.36 6.85 -23.57
CA LEU A 5 -3.31 5.75 -23.47
C LEU A 5 -2.55 4.42 -23.58
N ALA A 6 -2.48 3.68 -22.47
CA ALA A 6 -1.91 2.35 -22.40
C ALA A 6 -3.03 1.29 -22.48
N THR A 7 -2.92 0.32 -23.39
CA THR A 7 -3.95 -0.69 -23.68
C THR A 7 -3.37 -2.11 -23.72
N GLY A 8 -4.21 -3.13 -23.62
CA GLY A 8 -3.81 -4.53 -23.82
C GLY A 8 -3.14 -5.16 -22.60
N GLY A 9 -3.34 -4.61 -21.40
CA GLY A 9 -2.76 -5.11 -20.15
C GLY A 9 -3.80 -5.63 -19.18
N ARG A 10 -3.43 -5.71 -17.90
CA ARG A 10 -4.32 -6.02 -16.78
C ARG A 10 -4.08 -5.03 -15.64
N VAL A 11 -4.99 -4.08 -15.46
CA VAL A 11 -4.80 -2.92 -14.58
C VAL A 11 -5.46 -3.16 -13.22
N LEU A 12 -4.65 -3.19 -12.16
CA LEU A 12 -5.11 -3.23 -10.78
C LEU A 12 -5.64 -1.86 -10.35
N THR A 13 -6.91 -1.61 -10.65
CA THR A 13 -7.61 -0.38 -10.26
C THR A 13 -8.89 -0.67 -9.47
N PRO A 14 -9.25 0.17 -8.47
CA PRO A 14 -10.57 0.16 -7.87
C PRO A 14 -11.69 0.58 -8.82
N SER A 15 -11.38 1.31 -9.90
CA SER A 15 -12.39 1.92 -10.79
C SER A 15 -13.07 0.94 -11.74
N SER A 16 -12.39 -0.15 -12.11
CA SER A 16 -12.92 -1.23 -12.95
C SER A 16 -12.14 -2.50 -12.62
N ARG A 17 -12.86 -3.62 -12.51
CA ARG A 17 -12.24 -4.90 -12.10
C ARG A 17 -11.56 -5.63 -13.25
N ASP A 18 -12.03 -5.37 -14.45
CA ASP A 18 -11.66 -5.92 -15.73
C ASP A 18 -10.88 -4.90 -16.57
N ALA A 19 -10.29 -3.89 -15.93
CA ALA A 19 -9.55 -2.86 -16.61
C ALA A 19 -8.35 -3.48 -17.35
N THR A 20 -8.32 -3.27 -18.67
CA THR A 20 -7.21 -3.66 -19.54
C THR A 20 -6.43 -2.47 -20.08
N ALA A 21 -6.93 -1.25 -19.81
CA ALA A 21 -6.37 0.01 -20.23
C ALA A 21 -6.38 1.07 -19.13
N LEU A 22 -5.50 2.05 -19.32
CA LEU A 22 -5.22 3.15 -18.41
C LEU A 22 -4.85 4.38 -19.27
N ALA A 23 -5.34 5.56 -18.91
CA ALA A 23 -4.88 6.82 -19.48
C ALA A 23 -4.39 7.78 -18.40
N HIS A 24 -3.31 8.50 -18.68
CA HIS A 24 -2.81 9.56 -17.82
C HIS A 24 -2.27 10.74 -18.61
N GLU A 25 -2.30 11.93 -18.02
CA GLU A 25 -1.80 13.18 -18.59
C GLU A 25 -1.26 14.04 -17.45
N ASP A 26 -0.16 14.76 -17.71
CA ASP A 26 0.47 15.68 -16.75
C ASP A 26 0.63 15.07 -15.33
N GLY A 27 1.04 13.80 -15.30
CA GLY A 27 1.29 13.04 -14.07
C GLY A 27 0.06 12.58 -13.30
N VAL A 28 -1.14 12.66 -13.88
CA VAL A 28 -2.40 12.28 -13.24
C VAL A 28 -3.13 11.21 -14.05
N ILE A 29 -3.65 10.20 -13.36
CA ILE A 29 -4.55 9.20 -13.95
C ILE A 29 -5.85 9.88 -14.36
N LEU A 30 -6.21 9.82 -15.64
CA LEU A 30 -7.47 10.35 -16.15
C LEU A 30 -8.57 9.28 -16.15
N TRP A 31 -8.20 8.04 -16.46
CA TRP A 31 -9.15 6.95 -16.69
C TRP A 31 -8.49 5.58 -16.57
N ALA A 32 -9.27 4.57 -16.18
CA ALA A 32 -8.91 3.16 -16.27
C ALA A 32 -10.16 2.33 -16.56
N GLY A 33 -10.06 1.37 -17.49
CA GLY A 33 -11.19 0.56 -17.94
C GLY A 33 -10.82 -0.44 -19.03
N ALA A 34 -11.81 -1.00 -19.72
CA ALA A 34 -11.59 -1.91 -20.85
C ALA A 34 -10.99 -1.19 -22.06
N ASP A 35 -10.27 -1.89 -22.95
CA ASP A 35 -9.58 -1.29 -24.09
C ASP A 35 -10.51 -0.55 -25.08
N ALA A 36 -11.69 -1.13 -25.34
CA ALA A 36 -12.53 -0.72 -26.47
C ALA A 36 -12.93 0.77 -26.48
N PRO A 37 -13.32 1.40 -25.35
CA PRO A 37 -13.64 2.82 -25.32
C PRO A 37 -12.43 3.75 -25.41
N GLY A 38 -11.22 3.28 -25.06
CA GLY A 38 -10.02 4.10 -24.91
C GLY A 38 -9.73 5.01 -26.12
N PRO A 39 -9.63 4.47 -27.35
CA PRO A 39 -9.35 5.26 -28.55
C PRO A 39 -10.38 6.35 -28.85
N ALA A 40 -11.64 6.16 -28.46
CA ALA A 40 -12.70 7.16 -28.67
C ALA A 40 -12.68 8.25 -27.57
N LEU A 41 -12.34 7.87 -26.34
CA LEU A 41 -12.20 8.79 -25.21
C LEU A 41 -10.93 9.65 -25.33
N PHE A 42 -9.86 9.09 -25.90
CA PHE A 42 -8.54 9.72 -26.00
C PHE A 42 -7.98 9.65 -27.44
N PRO A 43 -8.63 10.30 -28.43
CA PRO A 43 -8.29 10.13 -29.85
C PRO A 43 -6.92 10.69 -30.23
N GLY A 44 -6.43 11.69 -29.49
CA GLY A 44 -5.13 12.33 -29.71
C GLY A 44 -4.01 11.82 -28.79
N ALA A 45 -4.28 10.83 -27.94
CA ALA A 45 -3.29 10.33 -26.99
C ALA A 45 -2.18 9.53 -27.66
N ASP A 46 -0.97 9.65 -27.11
CA ASP A 46 0.13 8.73 -27.40
C ASP A 46 -0.27 7.32 -26.97
N ARG A 47 0.05 6.31 -27.79
CA ARG A 47 -0.39 4.93 -27.55
C ARG A 47 0.74 4.05 -27.07
N LEU A 48 0.46 3.26 -26.05
CA LEU A 48 1.35 2.24 -25.52
C LEU A 48 0.63 0.90 -25.50
N ASP A 49 1.20 -0.11 -26.16
CA ASP A 49 0.80 -1.50 -25.96
C ASP A 49 1.45 -2.01 -24.66
N LEU A 50 0.63 -2.51 -23.74
CA LEU A 50 1.05 -3.10 -22.49
C LEU A 50 1.53 -4.55 -22.67
N GLU A 51 1.33 -5.17 -23.84
CA GLU A 51 1.81 -6.53 -24.15
C GLU A 51 1.33 -7.59 -23.13
N GLY A 52 0.14 -7.40 -22.54
CA GLY A 52 -0.40 -8.26 -21.49
C GLY A 52 0.19 -8.03 -20.09
N ASP A 53 1.03 -7.01 -19.91
CA ASP A 53 1.62 -6.65 -18.61
C ASP A 53 0.52 -6.42 -17.55
N TRP A 54 0.82 -6.83 -16.32
CA TRP A 54 0.07 -6.45 -15.14
C TRP A 54 0.50 -5.06 -14.68
N VAL A 55 -0.45 -4.14 -14.57
CA VAL A 55 -0.21 -2.74 -14.20
C VAL A 55 -0.80 -2.49 -12.82
N ALA A 56 0.03 -2.06 -11.87
CA ALA A 56 -0.41 -1.82 -10.49
C ALA A 56 0.25 -0.57 -9.91
N PRO A 57 -0.31 0.06 -8.86
CA PRO A 57 0.39 1.10 -8.12
C PRO A 57 1.81 0.65 -7.77
N ALA A 58 2.78 1.55 -7.90
CA ALA A 58 4.15 1.24 -7.52
C ALA A 58 4.20 0.91 -6.01
N PHE A 59 5.09 -0.02 -5.64
CA PHE A 59 5.39 -0.25 -4.23
C PHE A 59 5.96 1.02 -3.61
N ALA A 60 5.74 1.22 -2.31
CA ALA A 60 6.20 2.42 -1.60
C ALA A 60 6.98 2.05 -0.34
N GLU A 61 8.24 2.51 -0.24
CA GLU A 61 9.08 2.30 0.94
C GLU A 61 9.04 3.49 1.89
N CYS A 62 8.65 3.24 3.14
CA CYS A 62 8.55 4.25 4.19
C CYS A 62 9.90 4.59 4.85
N LEU A 63 10.71 3.57 5.10
CA LEU A 63 11.98 3.64 5.80
C LEU A 63 13.10 3.86 4.78
N SER A 64 13.14 5.03 4.16
CA SER A 64 14.00 5.34 3.01
C SER A 64 15.43 5.83 3.36
N VAL A 65 15.75 6.03 4.64
CA VAL A 65 17.07 6.54 5.05
C VAL A 65 18.19 5.59 4.61
N GLY A 66 19.13 6.06 3.79
CA GLY A 66 20.22 5.24 3.27
C GLY A 66 19.77 4.12 2.32
N LEU A 67 18.60 4.26 1.69
CA LEU A 67 18.14 3.39 0.62
C LEU A 67 18.83 3.79 -0.70
N ASP A 68 19.32 2.82 -1.45
CA ASP A 68 19.71 3.04 -2.84
C ASP A 68 18.46 3.20 -3.70
N LEU A 69 18.26 4.41 -4.23
CA LEU A 69 17.06 4.78 -4.98
C LEU A 69 17.03 4.14 -6.37
N GLU A 70 18.19 3.90 -6.97
CA GLU A 70 18.28 3.26 -8.29
C GLU A 70 17.87 1.79 -8.18
N SER A 71 18.49 1.06 -7.24
CA SER A 71 18.09 -0.32 -6.93
C SER A 71 16.63 -0.43 -6.50
N ALA A 72 16.08 0.57 -5.80
CA ALA A 72 14.67 0.58 -5.43
C ALA A 72 13.75 0.76 -6.65
N ALA A 73 14.10 1.67 -7.56
CA ALA A 73 13.36 1.87 -8.80
C ALA A 73 13.38 0.62 -9.69
N ASP A 74 14.54 -0.05 -9.80
CA ASP A 74 14.71 -1.33 -10.49
C ASP A 74 13.84 -2.46 -9.90
N ALA A 75 13.45 -2.34 -8.63
CA ALA A 75 12.52 -3.23 -7.95
C ALA A 75 11.06 -2.74 -7.95
N GLY A 76 10.75 -1.68 -8.71
CA GLY A 76 9.39 -1.10 -8.83
C GLY A 76 8.92 -0.39 -7.55
N VAL A 77 9.85 0.13 -6.74
CA VAL A 77 9.60 0.78 -5.46
C VAL A 77 9.91 2.27 -5.54
N VAL A 78 8.94 3.10 -5.17
CA VAL A 78 9.11 4.54 -4.94
C VAL A 78 9.27 4.86 -3.46
N THR A 79 9.83 6.02 -3.12
CA THR A 79 9.93 6.44 -1.72
C THR A 79 8.64 7.06 -1.21
N ALA A 80 8.27 6.73 0.02
CA ALA A 80 7.19 7.35 0.77
C ALA A 80 7.73 7.78 2.15
N HIS A 81 8.61 8.77 2.16
CA HIS A 81 9.43 9.10 3.32
C HIS A 81 8.61 9.33 4.60
N VAL A 82 8.96 8.57 5.65
CA VAL A 82 8.49 8.76 7.01
C VAL A 82 9.59 9.45 7.83
N PRO A 83 9.29 10.54 8.56
CA PRO A 83 10.25 11.19 9.45
C PRO A 83 10.74 10.25 10.55
N ALA A 84 11.88 10.57 11.18
CA ALA A 84 12.37 9.82 12.33
C ALA A 84 11.33 9.75 13.46
N SER A 85 11.34 8.63 14.20
CA SER A 85 10.52 8.47 15.39
C SER A 85 10.96 9.42 16.51
N HIS A 86 10.07 9.68 17.44
CA HIS A 86 10.31 10.46 18.65
C HIS A 86 9.77 9.74 19.88
N PRO A 87 10.23 10.12 21.08
CA PRO A 87 9.77 9.47 22.29
C PRO A 87 8.33 9.88 22.64
N LEU A 88 7.67 9.05 23.46
CA LEU A 88 6.25 9.15 23.77
C LEU A 88 5.86 10.50 24.42
N GLU A 89 6.75 11.09 25.22
CA GLU A 89 6.53 12.38 25.87
C GLU A 89 6.39 13.55 24.87
N ALA A 90 6.90 13.41 23.65
CA ALA A 90 6.80 14.44 22.63
C ALA A 90 5.39 14.54 22.03
N VAL A 91 4.58 13.48 22.09
CA VAL A 91 3.29 13.35 21.38
C VAL A 91 2.40 14.58 21.57
N ALA A 92 2.18 15.00 22.82
CA ALA A 92 1.27 16.11 23.11
C ALA A 92 1.78 17.46 22.54
N GLY A 93 3.09 17.69 22.55
CA GLY A 93 3.70 18.88 21.96
C GLY A 93 3.55 18.89 20.44
N ARG A 94 3.85 17.76 19.80
CA ARG A 94 3.76 17.60 18.33
C ARG A 94 2.35 17.75 17.81
N VAL A 95 1.37 17.15 18.50
CA VAL A 95 -0.05 17.29 18.12
C VAL A 95 -0.49 18.74 18.18
N ARG A 96 -0.13 19.49 19.23
CA ARG A 96 -0.49 20.92 19.35
C ARG A 96 0.20 21.78 18.29
N ALA A 97 1.40 21.39 17.86
CA ALA A 97 2.12 22.02 16.76
C ALA A 97 1.61 21.59 15.37
N GLY A 98 0.70 20.61 15.28
CA GLY A 98 0.20 20.07 14.00
C GLY A 98 1.24 19.24 13.25
N GLU A 99 2.25 18.72 13.95
CA GLU A 99 3.36 18.00 13.36
C GLU A 99 3.13 16.48 13.33
N ARG A 100 3.86 15.77 12.46
CA ARG A 100 3.79 14.31 12.37
C ARG A 100 4.09 13.62 13.71
N VAL A 101 3.24 12.67 14.10
CA VAL A 101 3.46 11.76 15.23
C VAL A 101 3.94 10.41 14.71
N VAL A 102 5.15 10.00 15.11
CA VAL A 102 5.88 8.81 14.63
C VAL A 102 6.56 8.21 15.84
N LEU A 103 6.15 7.01 16.19
CA LEU A 103 6.55 6.31 17.40
C LEU A 103 7.21 4.99 16.99
N ASP A 104 8.23 4.61 17.75
CA ASP A 104 8.88 3.32 17.55
C ASP A 104 8.14 2.21 18.31
N GLY A 105 8.08 1.01 17.73
CA GLY A 105 7.41 -0.16 18.27
C GLY A 105 8.09 -0.79 19.48
N HIS A 106 9.23 -0.26 19.95
CA HIS A 106 9.82 -0.64 21.24
C HIS A 106 8.98 -0.17 22.45
N GLU A 107 8.16 0.87 22.30
CA GLU A 107 7.22 1.28 23.35
C GLU A 107 5.99 0.36 23.39
N ASP A 108 5.43 0.18 24.60
CA ASP A 108 4.20 -0.59 24.80
C ASP A 108 3.03 0.04 24.01
N PRO A 109 2.39 -0.70 23.07
CA PRO A 109 1.24 -0.20 22.32
C PRO A 109 0.10 0.33 23.19
N ALA A 110 -0.13 -0.25 24.38
CA ALA A 110 -1.17 0.23 25.29
C ALA A 110 -0.85 1.64 25.81
N ARG A 111 0.41 1.89 26.20
CA ARG A 111 0.88 3.22 26.63
C ARG A 111 0.78 4.26 25.51
N ILE A 112 1.04 3.84 24.27
CA ILE A 112 0.89 4.68 23.08
C ILE A 112 -0.59 5.05 22.87
N ALA A 113 -1.48 4.05 22.90
CA ALA A 113 -2.92 4.27 22.75
C ALA A 113 -3.46 5.20 23.84
N ASP A 114 -3.05 5.02 25.09
CA ASP A 114 -3.42 5.88 26.22
C ASP A 114 -2.96 7.33 26.01
N ALA A 115 -1.71 7.53 25.59
CA ALA A 115 -1.18 8.87 25.34
C ALA A 115 -1.93 9.58 24.22
N LEU A 116 -2.18 8.90 23.10
CA LEU A 116 -2.92 9.45 21.98
C LEU A 116 -4.38 9.74 22.35
N THR A 117 -5.03 8.84 23.08
CA THR A 117 -6.41 9.00 23.55
C THR A 117 -6.55 10.17 24.53
N ARG A 118 -5.59 10.32 25.45
CA ARG A 118 -5.55 11.45 26.38
C ARG A 118 -5.44 12.78 25.63
N VAL A 119 -4.50 12.88 24.68
CA VAL A 119 -4.36 14.08 23.85
C VAL A 119 -5.62 14.32 23.01
N ALA A 120 -6.24 13.28 22.47
CA ALA A 120 -7.51 13.39 21.76
C ALA A 120 -8.65 13.93 22.64
N GLY A 121 -8.67 13.59 23.94
CA GLY A 121 -9.60 14.16 24.92
C GLY A 121 -9.40 15.66 25.15
N GLU A 122 -8.17 16.17 24.97
CA GLU A 122 -7.84 17.59 25.17
C GLU A 122 -8.07 18.44 23.91
N VAL A 123 -7.71 17.93 22.72
CA VAL A 123 -7.69 18.71 21.47
C VAL A 123 -8.61 18.17 20.36
N GLY A 124 -9.33 17.08 20.64
CA GLY A 124 -10.21 16.38 19.71
C GLY A 124 -9.49 15.34 18.84
N GLY A 125 -10.13 14.19 18.63
CA GLY A 125 -9.63 13.10 17.79
C GLY A 125 -9.22 13.53 16.37
N PRO A 126 -9.99 14.37 15.65
CA PRO A 126 -9.59 14.85 14.32
C PRO A 126 -8.27 15.64 14.29
N THR A 127 -7.91 16.32 15.38
CA THR A 127 -6.64 17.03 15.52
C THR A 127 -5.47 16.06 15.63
N VAL A 128 -5.64 14.99 16.42
CA VAL A 128 -4.64 13.90 16.52
C VAL A 128 -4.52 13.16 15.19
N ALA A 129 -5.64 12.81 14.55
CA ALA A 129 -5.64 12.13 13.24
C ALA A 129 -4.95 12.96 12.14
N ARG A 130 -5.06 14.30 12.21
CA ARG A 130 -4.34 15.25 11.35
C ARG A 130 -2.83 15.29 11.59
N CYS A 131 -2.30 14.57 12.57
CA CYS A 131 -0.87 14.37 12.75
C CYS A 131 -0.39 13.01 12.20
N THR A 132 -1.33 12.17 11.70
CA THR A 132 -1.10 10.80 11.21
C THR A 132 -0.20 10.01 12.16
N PRO A 133 -0.71 9.66 13.36
CA PRO A 133 0.03 8.83 14.29
C PRO A 133 0.47 7.55 13.58
N LEU A 134 1.76 7.28 13.64
CA LEU A 134 2.38 6.13 12.99
C LEU A 134 3.17 5.36 14.04
N LEU A 135 2.91 4.06 14.15
CA LEU A 135 3.72 3.15 14.97
C LEU A 135 4.57 2.28 14.04
N ILE A 136 5.90 2.31 14.23
CA ILE A 136 6.86 1.56 13.41
C ILE A 136 7.20 0.24 14.08
N GLY A 137 6.84 -0.87 13.44
CA GLY A 137 7.07 -2.22 13.94
C GLY A 137 6.07 -2.63 15.03
N MET A 138 6.21 -3.87 15.48
CA MET A 138 5.34 -4.50 16.49
C MET A 138 6.22 -5.17 17.55
N GLY A 139 6.41 -4.54 18.71
CA GLY A 139 7.22 -5.11 19.80
C GLY A 139 6.46 -6.06 20.74
N ALA A 140 5.13 -6.05 20.70
CA ALA A 140 4.28 -6.84 21.61
C ALA A 140 2.93 -7.18 20.97
N ARG A 141 2.21 -8.14 21.58
CA ARG A 141 0.82 -8.43 21.22
C ARG A 141 -0.06 -7.22 21.57
N ILE A 142 -0.90 -6.82 20.61
CA ILE A 142 -1.87 -5.74 20.81
C ILE A 142 -3.24 -6.37 21.08
N ASP A 143 -3.87 -6.02 22.20
CA ASP A 143 -5.23 -6.43 22.54
C ASP A 143 -6.31 -5.58 21.84
N ASP A 144 -7.58 -5.97 21.95
CA ASP A 144 -8.68 -5.30 21.22
C ASP A 144 -8.97 -3.89 21.74
N GLU A 145 -8.77 -3.65 23.03
CA GLU A 145 -8.94 -2.33 23.64
C GLU A 145 -7.91 -1.34 23.08
N THR A 146 -6.64 -1.77 23.03
CA THR A 146 -5.55 -0.99 22.44
C THR A 146 -5.79 -0.75 20.96
N LEU A 147 -6.18 -1.76 20.19
CA LEU A 147 -6.51 -1.59 18.76
C LEU A 147 -7.65 -0.59 18.55
N THR A 148 -8.68 -0.64 19.40
CA THR A 148 -9.81 0.31 19.35
C THR A 148 -9.34 1.74 19.61
N GLY A 149 -8.50 1.96 20.63
CA GLY A 149 -7.92 3.26 20.94
C GLY A 149 -7.07 3.81 19.79
N LEU A 150 -6.21 2.98 19.20
CA LEU A 150 -5.37 3.34 18.06
C LEU A 150 -6.21 3.70 16.82
N ALA A 151 -7.26 2.92 16.54
CA ALA A 151 -8.17 3.16 15.42
C ALA A 151 -8.94 4.48 15.57
N ALA A 152 -9.42 4.79 16.79
CA ALA A 152 -10.21 5.98 17.08
C ALA A 152 -9.49 7.30 16.76
N VAL A 153 -8.16 7.32 16.84
CA VAL A 153 -7.33 8.49 16.52
C VAL A 153 -6.66 8.41 15.14
N GLY A 154 -7.06 7.44 14.31
CA GLY A 154 -6.57 7.30 12.94
C GLY A 154 -5.12 6.83 12.82
N THR A 155 -4.63 6.06 13.80
CA THR A 155 -3.28 5.51 13.80
C THR A 155 -3.04 4.57 12.62
N VAL A 156 -1.82 4.61 12.09
CA VAL A 156 -1.30 3.68 11.09
C VAL A 156 -0.25 2.79 11.75
N LEU A 157 -0.31 1.48 11.54
CA LEU A 157 0.76 0.55 11.93
C LEU A 157 1.63 0.27 10.71
N LEU A 158 2.92 0.61 10.79
CA LEU A 158 3.91 0.25 9.78
C LEU A 158 4.61 -1.05 10.17
N LEU A 159 4.17 -2.15 9.57
CA LEU A 159 4.75 -3.48 9.76
C LEU A 159 6.14 -3.56 9.12
N ARG A 160 7.06 -4.31 9.71
CA ARG A 160 8.38 -4.63 9.12
C ARG A 160 8.53 -6.14 8.97
N PRO A 161 7.77 -6.79 8.09
CA PRO A 161 7.63 -8.26 8.05
C PRO A 161 8.91 -9.02 7.68
N LEU A 162 9.95 -8.32 7.21
CA LEU A 162 11.26 -8.91 6.90
C LEU A 162 12.30 -8.67 8.02
N VAL A 163 11.91 -7.96 9.08
CA VAL A 163 12.78 -7.55 10.21
C VAL A 163 12.19 -8.02 11.54
N ASP A 164 10.90 -7.78 11.75
CA ASP A 164 10.17 -8.15 12.96
C ASP A 164 9.68 -9.60 12.88
N ASP A 165 9.67 -10.30 14.01
CA ASP A 165 9.04 -11.61 14.14
C ASP A 165 7.51 -11.46 14.18
N LEU A 166 6.84 -12.11 13.24
CA LEU A 166 5.37 -12.12 13.15
C LEU A 166 4.74 -13.36 13.78
N GLU A 167 5.52 -14.25 14.41
CA GLU A 167 4.99 -15.44 15.04
C GLU A 167 3.91 -15.10 16.08
N GLY A 168 2.75 -15.73 15.92
CA GLY A 168 1.60 -15.52 16.80
C GLY A 168 0.85 -14.20 16.60
N VAL A 169 1.30 -13.31 15.71
CA VAL A 169 0.56 -12.09 15.32
C VAL A 169 -0.67 -12.47 14.50
N ASP A 170 -1.79 -11.80 14.73
CA ASP A 170 -3.03 -11.96 13.96
C ASP A 170 -3.28 -10.72 13.10
N LEU A 171 -2.72 -10.71 11.89
CA LEU A 171 -2.82 -9.55 10.99
C LEU A 171 -4.24 -9.35 10.47
N VAL A 172 -5.01 -10.42 10.30
CA VAL A 172 -6.43 -10.34 9.90
C VAL A 172 -7.25 -9.64 10.98
N ARG A 173 -7.06 -10.03 12.25
CA ARG A 173 -7.70 -9.37 13.39
C ARG A 173 -7.31 -7.90 13.47
N ILE A 174 -6.02 -7.58 13.33
CA ILE A 174 -5.55 -6.18 13.37
C ILE A 174 -6.18 -5.38 12.24
N ALA A 175 -6.18 -5.89 11.00
CA ALA A 175 -6.83 -5.22 9.87
C ALA A 175 -8.34 -5.02 10.09
N GLY A 176 -9.01 -6.00 10.72
CA GLY A 176 -10.43 -5.96 11.06
C GLY A 176 -10.80 -4.95 12.15
N SER A 177 -9.83 -4.48 12.94
CA SER A 177 -10.07 -3.50 14.03
C SER A 177 -10.30 -2.06 13.55
N GLY A 178 -10.06 -1.77 12.26
CA GLY A 178 -10.12 -0.42 11.70
C GLY A 178 -8.80 0.36 11.75
N VAL A 179 -7.76 -0.20 12.36
CA VAL A 179 -6.40 0.34 12.28
C VAL A 179 -5.87 0.21 10.85
N ALA A 180 -5.32 1.29 10.31
CA ALA A 180 -4.73 1.26 8.98
C ALA A 180 -3.37 0.55 9.00
N LEU A 181 -3.15 -0.32 8.01
CA LEU A 181 -1.88 -1.04 7.87
C LEU A 181 -1.03 -0.43 6.75
N ALA A 182 0.26 -0.28 7.04
CA ALA A 182 1.33 -0.05 6.10
C ALA A 182 2.40 -1.14 6.30
N ALA A 183 3.25 -1.38 5.31
CA ALA A 183 4.37 -2.29 5.48
C ALA A 183 5.63 -1.76 4.80
N SER A 184 6.77 -1.92 5.47
CA SER A 184 8.09 -1.73 4.86
C SER A 184 8.42 -2.95 4.00
N THR A 185 9.06 -2.67 2.86
CA THR A 185 9.61 -3.65 1.93
C THR A 185 11.08 -3.95 2.20
N ARG A 186 11.67 -3.31 3.21
CA ARG A 186 13.11 -3.27 3.42
C ARG A 186 13.64 -4.46 4.21
N LYS A 187 14.80 -4.97 3.80
CA LYS A 187 15.64 -5.92 4.53
C LYS A 187 17.11 -5.66 4.23
N ASP A 188 17.96 -5.58 5.26
CA ASP A 188 19.43 -5.46 5.12
C ASP A 188 19.91 -4.37 4.14
N GLY A 189 19.20 -3.24 4.09
CA GLY A 189 19.55 -2.11 3.22
C GLY A 189 18.95 -2.14 1.81
N SER A 190 18.35 -3.26 1.37
CA SER A 190 17.67 -3.38 0.08
C SER A 190 16.15 -3.47 0.24
N VAL A 191 15.41 -3.22 -0.86
CA VAL A 191 13.96 -3.49 -0.93
C VAL A 191 13.70 -4.88 -1.49
N ARG A 192 12.64 -5.54 -0.99
CA ARG A 192 12.21 -6.89 -1.36
C ARG A 192 10.67 -6.97 -1.33
N PRO A 193 9.97 -6.22 -2.20
CA PRO A 193 8.52 -6.06 -2.11
C PRO A 193 7.76 -7.40 -2.23
N TRP A 194 8.18 -8.31 -3.10
CA TRP A 194 7.54 -9.61 -3.26
C TRP A 194 7.76 -10.55 -2.06
N ASP A 195 8.95 -10.54 -1.45
CA ASP A 195 9.21 -11.25 -0.19
C ASP A 195 8.33 -10.69 0.95
N THR A 196 8.17 -9.36 1.00
CA THR A 196 7.27 -8.70 1.95
C THR A 196 5.82 -9.14 1.78
N LEU A 197 5.32 -9.24 0.54
CA LEU A 197 3.97 -9.77 0.29
C LEU A 197 3.85 -11.20 0.82
N ARG A 198 4.80 -12.08 0.49
CA ARG A 198 4.81 -13.46 0.98
C ARG A 198 4.81 -13.53 2.52
N ALA A 199 5.65 -12.72 3.18
CA ALA A 199 5.74 -12.69 4.63
C ALA A 199 4.42 -12.22 5.29
N LEU A 200 3.73 -11.24 4.70
CA LEU A 200 2.43 -10.76 5.20
C LEU A 200 1.30 -11.77 4.98
N THR A 201 1.37 -12.59 3.93
CA THR A 201 0.32 -13.58 3.61
C THR A 201 0.54 -14.92 4.29
N ALA A 202 1.79 -15.30 4.57
CA ALA A 202 2.15 -16.64 5.04
C ALA A 202 2.14 -16.81 6.58
N VAL A 203 1.58 -15.85 7.33
CA VAL A 203 1.52 -15.95 8.80
C VAL A 203 0.72 -17.21 9.21
N PRO A 204 1.30 -18.11 10.03
CA PRO A 204 0.68 -19.39 10.37
C PRO A 204 -0.69 -19.28 11.03
N GLY A 205 -1.52 -20.31 10.84
CA GLY A 205 -2.83 -20.42 11.50
C GLY A 205 -3.92 -19.55 10.88
N GLY A 206 -3.81 -19.19 9.59
CA GLY A 206 -4.80 -18.37 8.89
C GLY A 206 -4.81 -16.90 9.33
N ARG A 207 -3.71 -16.45 9.95
CA ARG A 207 -3.55 -15.12 10.55
C ARG A 207 -2.93 -14.09 9.61
N GLY A 208 -2.51 -14.51 8.42
CA GLY A 208 -1.92 -13.67 7.39
C GLY A 208 -2.95 -12.84 6.64
N LEU A 209 -2.52 -11.73 6.06
CA LEU A 209 -3.36 -10.91 5.20
C LEU A 209 -3.70 -11.65 3.91
N SER A 210 -4.81 -11.27 3.25
CA SER A 210 -5.00 -11.65 1.85
C SER A 210 -3.95 -10.96 0.97
N PRO A 211 -3.57 -11.53 -0.20
CA PRO A 211 -2.60 -10.91 -1.10
C PRO A 211 -2.94 -9.45 -1.46
N ARG A 212 -4.23 -9.13 -1.62
CA ARG A 212 -4.69 -7.77 -1.91
C ARG A 212 -4.56 -6.83 -0.71
N ALA A 213 -4.83 -7.30 0.50
CA ALA A 213 -4.62 -6.51 1.71
C ALA A 213 -3.13 -6.26 1.96
N ALA A 214 -2.28 -7.27 1.77
CA ALA A 214 -0.82 -7.13 1.81
C ALA A 214 -0.32 -6.12 0.77
N PHE A 215 -0.77 -6.22 -0.48
CA PHE A 215 -0.43 -5.27 -1.54
C PHE A 215 -0.89 -3.84 -1.22
N THR A 216 -2.09 -3.70 -0.63
CA THR A 216 -2.59 -2.40 -0.17
C THR A 216 -1.69 -1.80 0.91
N ALA A 217 -1.16 -2.62 1.83
CA ALA A 217 -0.26 -2.15 2.89
C ALA A 217 1.06 -1.58 2.35
N VAL A 218 1.64 -2.19 1.30
CA VAL A 218 2.89 -1.74 0.66
C VAL A 218 2.69 -0.68 -0.43
N THR A 219 1.45 -0.23 -0.68
CA THR A 219 1.15 0.82 -1.67
C THR A 219 0.41 1.98 -1.00
N ARG A 220 -0.93 1.97 -1.01
CA ARG A 220 -1.77 2.99 -0.39
C ARG A 220 -1.49 3.14 1.12
N GLY A 221 -1.28 2.04 1.83
CA GLY A 221 -0.93 2.01 3.25
C GLY A 221 0.36 2.78 3.53
N ALA A 222 1.42 2.46 2.79
CA ALA A 222 2.70 3.16 2.86
C ALA A 222 2.59 4.66 2.50
N ARG A 223 1.83 5.02 1.45
CA ARG A 223 1.58 6.44 1.12
C ARG A 223 0.81 7.16 2.25
N ARG A 224 -0.16 6.51 2.88
CA ARG A 224 -0.86 7.03 4.05
C ARG A 224 0.07 7.18 5.25
N ALA A 225 0.97 6.22 5.50
CA ALA A 225 1.99 6.32 6.54
C ALA A 225 2.94 7.52 6.32
N ALA A 226 3.27 7.82 5.06
CA ALA A 226 4.02 9.02 4.68
C ALA A 226 3.22 10.34 4.83
N GLY A 227 1.93 10.26 5.10
CA GLY A 227 1.06 11.41 5.37
C GLY A 227 0.19 11.84 4.20
N ALA A 228 0.10 11.06 3.12
CA ALA A 228 -0.84 11.33 2.02
C ALA A 228 -2.30 11.26 2.51
N ARG A 229 -3.13 12.23 2.09
CA ARG A 229 -4.52 12.42 2.55
C ARG A 229 -5.54 12.64 1.43
N ASP A 230 -5.08 12.64 0.19
CA ASP A 230 -5.93 12.76 -1.01
C ASP A 230 -6.93 11.59 -1.16
N GLY A 231 -6.70 10.48 -0.44
CA GLY A 231 -7.53 9.28 -0.51
C GLY A 231 -7.22 8.39 -1.72
N THR A 232 -6.40 8.87 -2.65
CA THR A 232 -6.10 8.27 -3.96
C THR A 232 -4.61 7.91 -4.12
N ALA A 233 -3.71 8.40 -3.27
CA ALA A 233 -2.30 8.04 -3.32
C ALA A 233 -2.11 6.52 -3.15
N GLY A 234 -1.31 5.92 -4.04
CA GLY A 234 -1.09 4.47 -4.06
C GLY A 234 -2.27 3.68 -4.63
N THR A 235 -3.15 4.32 -5.41
CA THR A 235 -4.18 3.66 -6.23
C THR A 235 -4.08 4.14 -7.69
N LEU A 236 -4.73 3.42 -8.62
CA LEU A 236 -4.86 3.82 -10.03
C LEU A 236 -6.28 4.26 -10.36
N THR A 237 -6.82 5.20 -9.57
CA THR A 237 -8.14 5.79 -9.80
C THR A 237 -8.00 7.14 -10.50
N PRO A 238 -8.98 7.60 -11.30
CA PRO A 238 -8.98 8.96 -11.83
C PRO A 238 -8.70 10.02 -10.75
N GLY A 239 -7.81 10.97 -11.06
CA GLY A 239 -7.31 11.99 -10.14
C GLY A 239 -6.15 11.56 -9.24
N ALA A 240 -5.77 10.29 -9.22
CA ALA A 240 -4.56 9.84 -8.53
C ALA A 240 -3.30 10.23 -9.32
N ALA A 241 -2.17 10.34 -8.64
CA ALA A 241 -0.87 10.46 -9.30
C ALA A 241 -0.61 9.23 -10.19
N ALA A 242 -0.07 9.46 -11.39
CA ALA A 242 0.32 8.43 -12.35
C ALA A 242 1.65 7.78 -11.94
N THR A 243 1.65 7.14 -10.77
CA THR A 243 2.79 6.40 -10.23
C THR A 243 2.45 4.92 -10.14
N TYR A 244 2.96 4.14 -11.08
CA TYR A 244 2.61 2.73 -11.28
C TYR A 244 3.77 1.91 -11.86
N ALA A 245 3.73 0.61 -11.63
CA ALA A 245 4.69 -0.33 -12.19
C ALA A 245 3.99 -1.29 -13.16
N ARG A 246 4.70 -1.62 -14.25
CA ARG A 246 4.31 -2.61 -15.25
C ARG A 246 5.13 -3.86 -15.02
N TRP A 247 4.46 -5.00 -14.94
CA TRP A 247 5.09 -6.27 -14.62
C TRP A 247 4.70 -7.31 -15.66
N ARG A 248 5.69 -8.05 -16.16
CA ARG A 248 5.44 -9.32 -16.81
C ARG A 248 5.25 -10.37 -15.71
N THR A 249 4.10 -11.02 -15.71
CA THR A 249 3.75 -12.05 -14.72
C THR A 249 3.65 -13.41 -15.39
N GLY A 250 3.70 -14.47 -14.57
CA GLY A 250 3.14 -15.77 -14.97
C GLY A 250 1.61 -15.72 -15.01
N GLU A 251 0.96 -16.84 -14.69
CA GLU A 251 -0.49 -16.83 -14.48
C GLU A 251 -0.86 -15.89 -13.32
N LEU A 252 -1.95 -15.16 -13.49
CA LEU A 252 -2.51 -14.37 -12.40
C LEU A 252 -3.47 -15.27 -11.63
N ALA A 253 -3.21 -15.44 -10.34
CA ALA A 253 -4.05 -16.26 -9.48
C ALA A 253 -5.42 -15.59 -9.31
N VAL A 254 -6.47 -16.27 -9.75
CA VAL A 254 -7.83 -16.03 -9.27
C VAL A 254 -7.97 -16.88 -8.01
N VAL A 255 -7.76 -16.27 -6.84
CA VAL A 255 -7.99 -16.96 -5.58
C VAL A 255 -9.50 -17.23 -5.48
N ALA A 256 -9.92 -18.46 -5.78
CA ALA A 256 -11.19 -18.97 -5.28
C ALA A 256 -11.09 -18.89 -3.75
N ALA A 257 -12.07 -18.25 -3.11
CA ALA A 257 -12.08 -18.10 -1.66
C ALA A 257 -11.84 -19.47 -1.00
N ASP A 258 -10.82 -19.55 -0.15
CA ASP A 258 -10.58 -20.73 0.69
C ASP A 258 -11.87 -21.10 1.45
N ASP A 259 -12.16 -22.40 1.51
CA ASP A 259 -13.36 -22.97 2.14
C ASP A 259 -13.52 -22.61 3.64
N ALA A 260 -12.47 -22.07 4.27
CA ALA A 260 -12.45 -21.68 5.68
C ALA A 260 -12.90 -20.23 5.94
N VAL A 261 -13.15 -19.40 4.92
CA VAL A 261 -13.64 -18.01 5.08
C VAL A 261 -14.93 -17.79 4.28
N GLN A 262 -15.96 -18.57 4.62
CA GLN A 262 -17.31 -18.39 4.12
C GLN A 262 -17.98 -17.17 4.77
N ARG A 263 -17.88 -16.01 4.10
CA ARG A 263 -18.81 -14.87 4.31
C ARG A 263 -18.83 -13.87 3.15
N TRP A 264 -18.97 -14.32 1.90
CA TRP A 264 -19.58 -13.53 0.80
C TRP A 264 -19.65 -14.30 -0.54
N SER A 265 -20.54 -13.80 -1.41
CA SER A 265 -20.98 -14.24 -2.76
C SER A 265 -20.20 -15.32 -3.52
N THR A 266 -20.94 -16.32 -4.02
CA THR A 266 -20.51 -17.41 -4.92
C THR A 266 -20.71 -17.12 -6.42
N ASP A 267 -20.95 -15.86 -6.82
CA ASP A 267 -21.16 -15.51 -8.24
C ASP A 267 -19.84 -15.57 -9.04
N PRO A 268 -19.75 -16.34 -10.15
CA PRO A 268 -18.57 -16.38 -11.03
C PRO A 268 -18.20 -15.01 -11.67
N ARG A 269 -19.11 -14.03 -11.61
CA ARG A 269 -18.89 -12.63 -12.01
C ARG A 269 -18.34 -11.74 -10.89
N SER A 270 -18.13 -12.27 -9.69
CA SER A 270 -17.72 -11.52 -8.49
C SER A 270 -16.20 -11.34 -8.33
N GLY A 271 -15.39 -11.72 -9.33
CA GLY A 271 -13.94 -11.82 -9.24
C GLY A 271 -13.22 -10.53 -8.79
N VAL A 272 -12.30 -10.68 -7.84
CA VAL A 272 -11.29 -9.67 -7.49
C VAL A 272 -10.30 -9.58 -8.66
N PRO A 273 -9.83 -8.38 -9.08
CA PRO A 273 -8.80 -8.28 -10.11
C PRO A 273 -7.63 -9.19 -9.74
N PRO A 274 -7.19 -10.07 -10.66
CA PRO A 274 -6.30 -11.15 -10.27
C PRO A 274 -4.91 -10.59 -9.92
N MET A 275 -4.34 -11.13 -8.85
CA MET A 275 -3.00 -10.78 -8.35
C MET A 275 -1.98 -11.78 -8.94
N PRO A 276 -0.69 -11.42 -9.05
CA PRO A 276 0.34 -12.39 -9.34
C PRO A 276 0.35 -13.52 -8.31
N ASP A 277 0.56 -14.76 -8.75
CA ASP A 277 0.75 -15.89 -7.86
C ASP A 277 2.03 -15.72 -7.03
N LEU A 278 1.87 -15.63 -5.70
CA LEU A 278 2.97 -15.44 -4.77
C LEU A 278 3.77 -16.72 -4.47
N SER A 279 3.27 -17.89 -4.89
CA SER A 279 3.96 -19.18 -4.77
C SER A 279 4.93 -19.45 -5.94
N GLY A 280 4.74 -18.75 -7.05
CA GLY A 280 5.57 -18.82 -8.25
C GLY A 280 6.78 -17.87 -8.22
N PRO A 281 7.50 -17.75 -9.35
CA PRO A 281 8.60 -16.79 -9.48
C PRO A 281 8.08 -15.36 -9.41
N ASP A 282 8.93 -14.45 -8.92
CA ASP A 282 8.61 -13.03 -8.85
C ASP A 282 8.31 -12.44 -10.24
N PRO A 283 7.30 -11.58 -10.35
CA PRO A 283 7.07 -10.81 -11.57
C PRO A 283 8.28 -9.98 -11.99
N VAL A 284 8.50 -9.91 -13.30
CA VAL A 284 9.61 -9.15 -13.89
C VAL A 284 9.15 -7.73 -14.18
N LEU A 285 9.82 -6.74 -13.59
CA LEU A 285 9.53 -5.33 -13.85
C LEU A 285 9.83 -5.01 -15.32
N ARG A 286 8.84 -4.44 -16.03
CA ARG A 286 8.97 -3.95 -17.40
C ARG A 286 9.14 -2.44 -17.46
N ALA A 287 8.50 -1.71 -16.55
CA ALA A 287 8.70 -0.27 -16.41
C ALA A 287 8.19 0.21 -15.05
N LEU A 288 8.81 1.26 -14.53
CA LEU A 288 8.28 2.07 -13.44
C LEU A 288 7.94 3.46 -13.97
N VAL A 289 6.70 3.88 -13.79
CA VAL A 289 6.22 5.23 -14.10
C VAL A 289 6.04 5.99 -12.80
N VAL A 290 6.59 7.19 -12.71
CA VAL A 290 6.50 8.08 -11.54
C VAL A 290 5.99 9.42 -12.01
N ASP A 291 4.83 9.82 -11.50
CA ASP A 291 4.13 11.05 -11.88
C ASP A 291 4.05 11.23 -13.41
N GLY A 292 3.73 10.13 -14.11
CA GLY A 292 3.56 10.09 -15.57
C GLY A 292 4.86 9.94 -16.38
N GLU A 293 6.02 10.03 -15.74
CA GLU A 293 7.33 9.90 -16.39
C GLU A 293 7.88 8.48 -16.23
N THR A 294 8.43 7.89 -17.29
CA THR A 294 9.03 6.55 -17.22
C THR A 294 10.45 6.64 -16.65
N THR A 295 10.68 5.96 -15.53
CA THR A 295 11.94 6.02 -14.76
C THR A 295 12.85 4.81 -14.93
N VAL A 296 12.31 3.66 -15.35
CA VAL A 296 13.09 2.46 -15.71
C VAL A 296 12.67 2.05 -17.12
N PRO A 297 13.56 2.09 -18.13
CA PRO A 297 13.23 1.61 -19.47
C PRO A 297 13.08 0.08 -19.48
N PRO A 298 12.26 -0.48 -20.37
CA PRO A 298 12.12 -1.93 -20.49
C PRO A 298 13.47 -2.57 -20.84
N ARG A 299 13.92 -3.52 -20.00
CA ARG A 299 15.05 -4.42 -20.29
C ARG A 299 14.63 -5.51 -21.27
#